data_AF-A0A286GND3-F1
#
_entry.id   AF-A0A286GND3-F1
#
_cell.length_a   1.000
_cell.length_b   1.000
_cell.length_c   1.000
_cell.angle_alpha   90.00
_cell.angle_beta   90.00
_cell.angle_gamma   90.00
#
_symmetry.space_group_name_H-M   'P 1'
#
loop_
_entity.id
_entity.type
_entity.pdbx_description
1 polymer ?
#
loop_
_entity_poly.entity_id
_entity_poly.type
_entity_poly.pdbx_seq_one_letter_code
_entity_poly.pdbx_strand_id
1 'polypeptide(L)'
;MVLEEPIPVGAPKVSYLSQGANVGVVAGVAGALGIPVLWVHPLSWKRTMCVTSRDATANGFADLKSFSRHVASGLFPSHATHFARVRDHDRAEAALLAVWGMLHGATTV
;
A
#
# COMPACT_ATOMS: atom_id res chain seq x y z
N MET A 1 9.69 0.07 8.95
CA MET A 1 8.89 -0.51 7.84
C MET A 1 7.43 -0.23 8.09
N VAL A 2 6.71 0.25 7.08
CA VAL A 2 5.27 0.53 7.21
C VAL A 2 4.49 -0.57 6.53
N LEU A 3 3.49 -1.13 7.22
CA LEU A 3 2.63 -2.18 6.73
C LEU A 3 1.16 -1.79 6.86
N GLU A 4 0.38 -2.16 5.86
CA GLU A 4 -1.07 -2.01 5.88
C GLU A 4 -1.69 -3.11 6.75
N GLU A 5 -2.67 -2.72 7.58
CA GLU A 5 -3.43 -3.67 8.39
C GLU A 5 -4.28 -4.60 7.51
N PRO A 6 -4.24 -5.93 7.72
CA PRO A 6 -5.10 -6.84 6.99
C PRO A 6 -6.56 -6.66 7.41
N ILE A 7 -7.38 -6.07 6.53
CA ILE A 7 -8.82 -5.96 6.75
C ILE A 7 -9.53 -7.19 6.20
N PRO A 8 -10.34 -7.89 7.03
CA PRO A 8 -11.16 -8.97 6.53
C PRO A 8 -12.38 -8.42 5.77
N VAL A 9 -12.42 -8.59 4.45
CA VAL A 9 -13.56 -8.17 3.62
C VAL A 9 -14.25 -9.38 3.00
N GLY A 10 -15.35 -9.83 3.61
CA GLY A 10 -16.33 -10.77 3.02
C GLY A 10 -15.78 -12.04 2.35
N ALA A 11 -14.54 -12.44 2.63
CA ALA A 11 -13.83 -13.48 1.90
C ALA A 11 -14.02 -14.87 2.53
N PRO A 12 -13.79 -15.96 1.77
CA PRO A 12 -13.79 -17.31 2.32
C PRO A 12 -12.73 -17.49 3.42
N LYS A 13 -12.97 -18.40 4.37
CA LYS A 13 -12.05 -18.70 5.49
C LYS A 13 -10.61 -18.96 5.05
N VAL A 14 -10.44 -19.67 3.93
CA VAL A 14 -9.12 -19.98 3.34
C VAL A 14 -8.38 -18.72 2.92
N SER A 15 -9.08 -17.69 2.42
CA SER A 15 -8.48 -16.42 2.03
C SER A 15 -7.91 -15.66 3.24
N TYR A 16 -8.61 -15.67 4.38
CA TYR A 16 -8.12 -15.05 5.61
C TYR A 16 -6.90 -15.77 6.17
N LEU A 17 -6.89 -17.11 6.10
CA LEU A 17 -5.73 -17.89 6.52
C LEU A 17 -4.49 -17.53 5.69
N SER A 18 -4.63 -17.50 4.36
CA SER A 18 -3.53 -17.10 3.47
C SER A 18 -3.08 -15.66 3.69
N GLN A 19 -4.02 -14.73 3.89
CA GLN A 19 -3.70 -13.34 4.20
C GLN A 19 -2.92 -13.22 5.51
N GLY A 20 -3.36 -13.89 6.58
CA GLY A 20 -2.67 -13.92 7.87
C GLY A 20 -1.27 -14.53 7.76
N ALA A 21 -1.12 -15.63 7.02
CA ALA A 21 0.18 -16.24 6.78
C ALA A 21 1.15 -15.29 6.04
N ASN A 22 0.69 -14.63 4.98
CA ASN A 22 1.50 -13.68 4.22
C ASN A 22 1.96 -12.50 5.08
N VAL A 23 1.04 -11.90 5.84
CA VAL A 23 1.33 -10.79 6.76
C VAL A 23 2.33 -11.24 7.84
N GLY A 24 2.14 -12.44 8.39
CA GLY A 24 3.03 -13.03 9.38
C GLY A 24 4.45 -13.26 8.87
N VAL A 25 4.61 -13.75 7.63
CA VAL A 25 5.93 -13.95 7.01
C VAL A 25 6.66 -12.60 6.87
N VAL A 26 5.99 -11.58 6.35
CA VAL A 26 6.61 -10.26 6.14
C VAL A 26 6.98 -9.60 7.47
N ALA A 27 6.08 -9.62 8.46
CA ALA A 27 6.35 -9.08 9.79
C ALA A 27 7.46 -9.87 10.51
N GLY A 28 7.50 -11.19 10.36
CA GLY A 28 8.53 -12.05 10.92
C GLY A 28 9.91 -11.77 10.34
N VAL A 29 10.02 -11.57 9.02
CA VAL A 29 11.28 -11.14 8.38
C VAL A 29 11.71 -9.77 8.88
N ALA A 30 10.80 -8.81 8.98
CA ALA A 30 11.12 -7.48 9.53
C ALA A 30 11.62 -7.57 10.97
N GLY A 31 10.95 -8.37 11.82
CA GLY A 31 11.36 -8.63 13.20
C GLY A 31 12.73 -9.29 13.31
N ALA A 32 13.01 -10.29 12.46
CA ALA A 32 14.31 -10.96 12.42
C ALA A 32 15.46 -10.02 12.01
N LEU A 33 15.17 -9.00 11.19
CA LEU A 33 16.11 -7.97 10.79
C LEU A 33 16.19 -6.79 11.77
N GLY A 34 15.42 -6.80 12.86
CA GLY A 34 15.36 -5.69 13.82
C GLY A 34 14.70 -4.42 13.25
N ILE A 35 13.93 -4.54 12.16
CA ILE A 35 13.26 -3.42 11.52
C ILE A 35 11.92 -3.18 12.22
N PRO A 36 11.68 -2.00 12.83
CA PRO A 36 10.41 -1.72 13.48
C PRO A 36 9.28 -1.70 12.45
N VAL A 37 8.15 -2.34 12.78
CA VAL A 37 6.96 -2.39 11.93
C VAL A 37 5.92 -1.42 12.48
N LEU A 38 5.50 -0.47 11.65
CA LEU A 38 4.37 0.42 11.89
C LEU A 38 3.16 -0.10 11.13
N TRP A 39 2.11 -0.49 11.85
CA TRP A 39 0.83 -0.88 11.27
C TRP A 39 -0.04 0.34 11.00
N VAL A 40 -0.64 0.40 9.82
CA VAL A 40 -1.44 1.55 9.39
C VAL A 40 -2.74 1.06 8.76
N HIS A 41 -3.84 1.66 9.21
CA HIS A 41 -5.14 1.39 8.63
C HIS A 41 -5.20 1.86 7.15
N PRO A 42 -5.63 1.02 6.19
CA PRO A 42 -5.63 1.33 4.77
C PRO A 42 -6.27 2.67 4.42
N LEU A 43 -7.44 2.92 5.00
CA LEU A 43 -8.22 4.11 4.72
C LEU A 43 -7.55 5.39 5.23
N SER A 44 -6.72 5.29 6.27
CA SER A 44 -6.04 6.44 6.87
C SER A 44 -5.00 6.98 5.89
N TRP A 45 -4.03 6.14 5.51
CA TRP A 45 -2.95 6.56 4.63
C TRP A 45 -3.45 6.91 3.21
N LYS A 46 -4.42 6.14 2.68
CA LYS A 46 -5.01 6.38 1.36
C LYS A 46 -5.72 7.73 1.28
N ARG A 47 -6.40 8.15 2.35
CA ARG A 47 -7.01 9.49 2.43
C ARG A 47 -5.96 10.58 2.47
N THR A 48 -4.92 10.42 3.28
CA THR A 48 -3.83 11.41 3.38
C THR A 48 -3.10 11.59 2.05
N MET A 49 -2.93 10.52 1.28
CA MET A 49 -2.27 10.55 -0.03
C MET A 49 -3.21 10.93 -1.19
N CYS A 50 -4.49 11.21 -0.91
CA CYS A 50 -5.52 11.43 -1.94
C CYS A 50 -5.59 10.27 -2.97
N VAL A 51 -5.42 9.03 -2.49
CA VAL A 51 -5.50 7.79 -3.29
C VAL A 51 -6.73 6.99 -2.84
N THR A 52 -7.91 7.58 -3.03
CA THR A 52 -9.20 6.93 -2.77
C THR A 52 -10.00 6.71 -4.05
N SER A 53 -11.04 5.87 -4.00
CA SER A 53 -11.94 5.69 -5.15
C SER A 53 -12.59 7.00 -5.60
N ARG A 54 -12.87 7.91 -4.65
CA ARG A 54 -13.39 9.25 -4.97
C ARG A 54 -12.38 10.04 -5.79
N ASP A 55 -11.11 10.02 -5.38
CA ASP A 55 -10.04 10.75 -6.06
C ASP A 55 -9.80 10.16 -7.45
N ALA A 56 -9.86 8.83 -7.60
CA ALA A 56 -9.80 8.17 -8.88
C ALA A 56 -10.91 8.67 -9.83
N THR A 57 -12.17 8.67 -9.39
CA THR A 57 -13.28 9.18 -10.20
C THR A 57 -13.11 10.67 -10.54
N ALA A 58 -12.70 11.49 -9.57
CA ALA A 58 -12.50 12.93 -9.76
C ALA A 58 -11.41 13.23 -10.81
N ASN A 59 -10.41 12.35 -10.95
CA ASN A 59 -9.34 12.46 -11.93
C ASN A 59 -9.61 11.67 -13.23
N GLY A 60 -10.85 11.19 -13.44
CA GLY A 60 -11.25 10.51 -14.68
C GLY A 60 -10.79 9.06 -14.80
N PHE A 61 -10.38 8.42 -13.69
CA PHE A 61 -10.00 7.01 -13.66
C PHE A 61 -11.20 6.12 -13.35
N ALA A 62 -11.29 4.99 -14.06
CA ALA A 62 -12.39 4.03 -13.88
C ALA A 62 -12.25 3.19 -12.59
N ASP A 63 -11.02 3.02 -12.09
CA ASP A 63 -10.74 2.24 -10.89
C ASP A 63 -9.59 2.82 -10.07
N LEU A 64 -9.52 2.41 -8.81
CA LEU A 64 -8.43 2.80 -7.90
C LEU A 64 -7.08 2.20 -8.33
N LYS A 65 -7.08 1.04 -8.99
CA LYS A 65 -5.84 0.31 -9.32
C LYS A 65 -5.00 1.05 -10.36
N SER A 66 -5.65 1.53 -11.41
CA SER A 66 -5.06 2.37 -12.46
C SER A 66 -4.64 3.72 -11.93
N PHE A 67 -5.46 4.31 -11.06
CA PHE A 67 -5.15 5.56 -10.40
C PHE A 67 -3.90 5.45 -9.52
N SER A 68 -3.79 4.42 -8.66
CA SER A 68 -2.59 4.19 -7.82
C SER A 68 -1.32 4.07 -8.66
N ARG A 69 -1.36 3.37 -9.80
CA ARG A 69 -0.19 3.28 -10.71
C ARG A 69 0.16 4.63 -11.33
N HIS A 70 -0.83 5.43 -11.69
CA HIS A 70 -0.62 6.78 -12.21
C HIS A 70 0.05 7.68 -11.17
N VAL A 71 -0.48 7.72 -9.94
CA VAL A 71 0.08 8.51 -8.83
C VAL A 71 1.51 8.05 -8.51
N ALA A 72 1.75 6.73 -8.42
CA ALA A 72 3.08 6.19 -8.18
C ALA A 72 4.08 6.53 -9.31
N SER A 73 3.64 6.48 -10.57
CA SER A 73 4.48 6.87 -11.72
C SER A 73 4.83 8.36 -11.70
N GLY A 74 3.92 9.21 -11.23
CA GLY A 74 4.16 10.64 -11.04
C GLY A 74 5.16 10.93 -9.91
N LEU A 75 5.08 10.19 -8.80
CA LEU A 75 6.01 10.34 -7.67
C LEU A 75 7.39 9.73 -7.93
N PHE A 76 7.46 8.68 -8.75
CA PHE A 76 8.70 7.97 -9.06
C PHE A 76 8.94 7.91 -10.59
N PRO A 77 9.23 9.04 -11.24
CA PRO A 77 9.35 9.10 -12.70
C PRO A 77 10.45 8.19 -13.25
N SER A 78 11.60 8.10 -12.57
CA SER A 78 12.69 7.21 -12.95
C SER A 78 12.34 5.71 -12.84
N HIS A 79 11.30 5.38 -12.08
CA HIS A 79 10.84 4.00 -11.86
C HIS A 79 9.46 3.74 -12.47
N ALA A 80 8.93 4.65 -13.30
CA ALA A 80 7.59 4.53 -13.86
C ALA A 80 7.39 3.21 -14.65
N THR A 81 8.45 2.68 -15.26
CA THR A 81 8.44 1.38 -15.94
C THR A 81 8.09 0.21 -15.02
N HIS A 82 8.33 0.33 -13.71
CA HIS A 82 7.94 -0.66 -12.70
C HIS A 82 6.44 -0.67 -12.39
N PHE A 83 5.67 0.32 -12.86
CA PHE A 83 4.21 0.43 -12.69
C PHE A 83 3.45 0.33 -14.01
N ALA A 84 4.11 -0.11 -15.09
CA ALA A 84 3.53 -0.09 -16.43
C ALA A 84 2.42 -1.14 -16.63
N ARG A 85 2.49 -2.30 -15.95
CA ARG A 85 1.50 -3.38 -16.16
C ARG A 85 0.28 -3.16 -15.28
N VAL A 86 -0.88 -3.62 -15.76
CA VAL A 86 -2.13 -3.61 -14.96
C VAL A 86 -1.96 -4.33 -13.62
N ARG A 87 -1.14 -5.40 -13.58
CA ARG A 87 -0.86 -6.18 -12.38
C ARG A 87 0.09 -5.48 -11.39
N ASP A 88 0.73 -4.36 -11.75
CA ASP A 88 1.69 -3.68 -10.88
C ASP A 88 1.02 -2.72 -9.87
N HIS A 89 -0.29 -2.81 -9.66
CA HIS A 89 -1.01 -1.96 -8.71
C HIS A 89 -0.60 -2.22 -7.26
N ASP A 90 -0.34 -3.48 -6.87
CA ASP A 90 0.14 -3.80 -5.52
C ASP A 90 1.52 -3.18 -5.25
N ARG A 91 2.40 -3.19 -6.26
CA ARG A 91 3.71 -2.52 -6.18
C ARG A 91 3.55 -1.01 -6.06
N ALA A 92 2.62 -0.42 -6.80
CA ALA A 92 2.31 1.01 -6.71
C ALA A 92 1.80 1.37 -5.32
N GLU A 93 0.86 0.61 -4.75
CA GLU A 93 0.35 0.85 -3.39
C GLU A 93 1.44 0.70 -2.32
N ALA A 94 2.31 -0.30 -2.45
CA ALA A 94 3.46 -0.46 -1.55
C ALA A 94 4.43 0.75 -1.61
N ALA A 95 4.70 1.26 -2.80
CA ALA A 95 5.55 2.45 -2.96
C ALA A 95 4.89 3.70 -2.35
N LEU A 96 3.58 3.88 -2.56
CA LEU A 96 2.81 4.99 -2.00
C LEU A 96 2.74 4.92 -0.47
N LEU A 97 2.55 3.74 0.10
CA LEU A 97 2.57 3.53 1.55
C LEU A 97 3.95 3.84 2.14
N ALA A 98 5.03 3.48 1.44
CA ALA A 98 6.38 3.83 1.85
C ALA A 98 6.60 5.36 1.87
N VAL A 99 6.13 6.08 0.84
CA VAL A 99 6.17 7.55 0.80
C VAL A 99 5.38 8.14 1.96
N TRP A 100 4.16 7.67 2.20
CA TRP A 100 3.36 8.11 3.34
C TRP A 100 4.10 7.90 4.66
N GLY A 101 4.75 6.73 4.81
CA GLY A 101 5.57 6.38 5.96
C GLY A 101 6.77 7.31 6.16
N MET A 102 7.43 7.74 5.08
CA MET A 102 8.52 8.72 5.16
C MET A 102 8.02 10.10 5.61
N LEU A 103 6.82 10.49 5.16
CA LEU A 103 6.24 11.79 5.49
C LEU A 103 5.65 11.86 6.91
N HIS A 104 5.19 10.73 7.47
CA HIS A 104 4.43 10.69 8.73
C HIS A 104 5.08 9.84 9.84
N GLY A 105 6.04 8.97 9.51
CA GLY A 105 6.64 7.99 10.42
C GLY A 105 7.91 8.46 11.14
N ALA A 106 8.44 9.65 10.85
CA ALA A 106 9.66 10.18 11.48
C ALA A 106 9.41 10.85 12.86
N THR A 107 8.16 10.98 13.30
CA THR A 107 7.80 11.77 14.50
C THR A 107 7.65 10.95 15.79
N THR A 108 7.98 9.65 15.78
CA THR A 108 7.92 8.81 16.99
C THR A 108 9.26 8.12 17.21
N VAL A 109 10.17 8.87 17.83
CA VAL A 109 11.32 8.38 18.60
C VAL A 109 11.26 9.02 19.98
#